data_AF-A0A0A2T8A3-F1
#
_entry.id   AF-A0A0A2T8A3-F1
#
_cell.length_a   1.000
_cell.length_b   1.000
_cell.length_c   1.000
_cell.angle_alpha   90.00
_cell.angle_beta   90.00
_cell.angle_gamma   90.00
#
_symmetry.space_group_name_H-M   'P 1'
#
loop_
_entity.id
_entity.type
_entity.pdbx_description
1 polymer ?
#
loop_
_entity_poly.entity_id
_entity_poly.type
_entity_poly.pdbx_seq_one_letter_code
_entity_poly.pdbx_strand_id
1 'polypeptide(L)'
;MNILPSDKDEISVRYYGKADKNSIENRSLQADLSQGTLDIRIHNKRTFSIGFTYVDQQMDVMIPQETIESLNINGASSDILLKSVQSEEVTFDLASGDVQLNNVESNLFNINTSSGSVEGENITGEMRVETSSGDTNLHLDTIQSPLDISSSSGDVRIEVASEPTNMKLTYSSSSGEAEINFPLQYDSLDRSNIQATIGSGDPEVTIRTSSGDLTFNLIN
;
A
#
# COMPACT_ATOMS: atom_id res chain seq x y z
N MET A 1 0.30 -12.48 3.30
CA MET A 1 -1.16 -12.68 3.15
C MET A 1 -1.51 -12.26 1.75
N ASN A 2 -2.33 -13.04 1.04
CA ASN A 2 -2.81 -12.70 -0.29
C ASN A 2 -4.31 -12.52 -0.23
N ILE A 3 -4.81 -11.47 -0.87
CA ILE A 3 -6.22 -11.22 -1.07
C ILE A 3 -6.44 -11.19 -2.59
N LEU A 4 -7.16 -12.19 -3.07
CA LEU A 4 -7.22 -12.56 -4.48
C LEU A 4 -8.68 -12.63 -4.94
N PRO A 5 -8.98 -12.37 -6.22
CA PRO A 5 -10.33 -12.48 -6.73
C PRO A 5 -10.74 -13.96 -6.85
N SER A 6 -12.05 -14.20 -6.86
CA SER A 6 -12.69 -15.50 -7.02
C SER A 6 -13.89 -15.38 -7.95
N ASP A 7 -14.05 -16.35 -8.85
CA ASP A 7 -15.26 -16.47 -9.69
C ASP A 7 -16.47 -17.03 -8.90
N LYS A 8 -16.25 -17.38 -7.63
CA LYS A 8 -17.29 -17.90 -6.76
C LYS A 8 -17.94 -16.78 -5.96
N ASP A 9 -19.24 -16.93 -5.75
CA ASP A 9 -20.04 -16.12 -4.84
C ASP A 9 -19.87 -16.56 -3.37
N GLU A 10 -18.61 -16.75 -2.94
CA GLU A 10 -18.25 -17.05 -1.56
C GLU A 10 -16.87 -16.45 -1.23
N ILE A 11 -16.71 -15.93 -0.02
CA ILE A 11 -15.38 -15.62 0.52
C ILE A 11 -14.79 -16.91 1.09
N SER A 12 -13.57 -17.26 0.67
CA SER A 12 -12.86 -18.42 1.21
C SER A 12 -11.52 -18.01 1.82
N VAL A 13 -11.20 -18.61 2.98
CA VAL A 13 -9.95 -18.33 3.70
C VAL A 13 -9.17 -19.62 3.82
N ARG A 14 -7.91 -19.58 3.38
CA ARG A 14 -6.96 -20.67 3.54
C ARG A 14 -5.80 -20.18 4.37
N TYR A 15 -5.50 -20.90 5.45
CA TYR A 15 -4.38 -20.59 6.32
C TYR A 15 -3.51 -21.84 6.48
N TYR A 16 -2.24 -21.72 6.12
CA TYR A 16 -1.32 -22.85 6.00
C TYR A 16 0.13 -22.40 6.22
N GLY A 17 1.04 -23.37 6.29
CA GLY A 17 2.46 -23.09 6.45
C GLY A 17 3.12 -24.07 7.42
N LYS A 18 4.31 -23.70 7.88
CA LYS A 18 5.12 -24.47 8.83
C LYS A 18 5.29 -23.66 10.11
N ALA A 19 5.09 -24.31 11.24
CA ALA A 19 5.44 -23.73 12.52
C ALA A 19 5.90 -24.85 13.45
N ASP A 20 6.62 -24.51 14.51
CA ASP A 20 6.92 -25.47 15.56
C ASP A 20 5.62 -25.97 16.23
N LYS A 21 5.69 -27.15 16.87
CA LYS A 21 4.52 -27.80 17.46
C LYS A 21 3.77 -26.90 18.45
N ASN A 22 4.48 -26.13 19.28
CA ASN A 22 3.85 -25.25 20.25
C ASN A 22 3.14 -24.09 19.55
N SER A 23 3.72 -23.54 18.50
CA SER A 23 3.09 -22.49 17.69
C SER A 23 1.81 -22.97 17.01
N ILE A 24 1.76 -24.20 16.52
CA ILE A 24 0.55 -24.79 15.90
C ILE A 24 -0.56 -24.94 16.94
N GLU A 25 -0.27 -25.51 18.11
CA GLU A 25 -1.28 -25.79 19.15
C GLU A 25 -1.85 -24.51 19.80
N ASN A 26 -1.09 -23.41 19.72
CA ASN A 26 -1.44 -22.12 20.31
C ASN A 26 -1.98 -21.10 19.30
N ARG A 27 -2.11 -21.46 18.02
CA ARG A 27 -2.69 -20.59 16.99
C ARG A 27 -3.98 -21.15 16.44
N SER A 28 -4.97 -20.28 16.26
CA SER A 28 -6.22 -20.64 15.57
C SER A 28 -6.67 -19.52 14.66
N LEU A 29 -7.10 -19.88 13.45
CA LEU A 29 -7.86 -18.99 12.57
C LEU A 29 -9.31 -18.94 13.06
N GLN A 30 -9.85 -17.73 13.20
CA GLN A 30 -11.27 -17.47 13.42
C GLN A 30 -11.79 -16.61 12.27
N ALA A 31 -13.00 -16.91 11.81
CA ALA A 31 -13.69 -16.17 10.76
C ALA A 31 -15.16 -16.02 11.20
N ASP A 32 -15.53 -14.79 11.58
CA ASP A 32 -16.84 -14.48 12.13
C ASP A 32 -17.57 -13.50 11.21
N LEU A 33 -18.70 -13.93 10.64
CA LEU A 33 -19.57 -13.07 9.85
C LEU A 33 -20.66 -12.47 10.75
N SER A 34 -20.67 -11.15 10.90
CA SER A 34 -21.72 -10.46 11.64
C SER A 34 -22.06 -9.13 10.98
N GLN A 35 -23.36 -8.86 10.80
CA GLN A 35 -23.88 -7.60 10.26
C GLN A 35 -23.24 -7.16 8.92
N GLY A 36 -22.93 -8.12 8.04
CA GLY A 36 -22.31 -7.82 6.74
C GLY A 36 -20.78 -7.68 6.77
N THR A 37 -20.15 -7.72 7.94
CA THR A 37 -18.69 -7.71 8.09
C THR A 37 -18.18 -9.12 8.35
N LEU A 38 -17.26 -9.60 7.51
CA LEU A 38 -16.48 -10.81 7.78
C LEU A 38 -15.18 -10.41 8.48
N ASP A 39 -15.06 -10.78 9.75
CA ASP A 39 -13.86 -10.57 10.55
C ASP A 39 -12.99 -11.84 10.54
N ILE A 40 -11.75 -11.72 10.06
CA ILE A 40 -10.79 -12.83 9.96
C ILE A 40 -9.62 -12.54 10.90
N ARG A 41 -9.38 -13.39 11.90
CA ARG A 41 -8.32 -13.18 12.90
C ARG A 41 -7.51 -14.44 13.16
N ILE A 42 -6.19 -14.27 13.29
CA ILE A 42 -5.32 -15.27 13.91
C ILE A 42 -5.25 -15.01 15.41
N HIS A 43 -5.86 -15.90 16.19
CA HIS A 43 -5.79 -15.86 17.63
C HIS A 43 -4.56 -16.61 18.13
N ASN A 44 -3.75 -15.95 18.95
CA ASN A 44 -2.62 -16.56 19.66
C ASN A 44 -3.03 -16.79 21.12
N LYS A 45 -3.00 -18.04 21.61
CA LYS A 45 -3.08 -18.30 23.05
C LYS A 45 -1.84 -17.69 23.70
N ARG A 46 -2.05 -16.95 24.80
CA ARG A 46 -0.94 -16.35 25.56
C ARG A 46 -0.09 -17.46 26.18
N THR A 47 1.02 -17.77 25.54
CA THR A 47 2.08 -18.63 26.08
C THR A 47 3.38 -17.84 26.16
N PHE A 48 4.02 -17.87 27.32
CA PHE A 48 5.34 -17.30 27.52
C PHE A 48 6.39 -18.28 27.00
N SER A 49 7.03 -17.97 25.86
CA SER A 49 8.15 -18.75 25.33
C SER A 49 9.45 -17.95 25.45
N ILE A 50 10.48 -18.54 26.06
CA ILE A 50 11.86 -18.05 26.00
C ILE A 50 12.58 -18.86 24.92
N GLY A 51 12.95 -18.22 23.80
CA GLY A 51 13.62 -18.84 22.65
C GLY A 51 13.20 -18.23 21.30
N PHE A 52 13.82 -18.65 20.20
CA PHE A 52 13.39 -18.30 18.84
C PHE A 52 12.21 -19.17 18.43
N THR A 53 11.06 -18.56 18.17
CA THR A 53 9.87 -19.23 17.63
C THR A 53 9.95 -19.25 16.11
N TYR A 54 9.82 -20.43 15.48
CA TYR A 54 9.78 -20.52 14.01
C TYR A 54 8.34 -20.59 13.54
N VAL A 55 7.92 -19.57 12.80
CA VAL A 55 6.61 -19.48 12.19
C VAL A 55 6.76 -18.96 10.77
N ASP A 56 6.42 -19.80 9.81
CA ASP A 56 6.31 -19.49 8.39
C ASP A 56 4.88 -19.80 7.97
N GLN A 57 4.03 -18.76 7.92
CA GLN A 57 2.60 -18.90 7.74
C GLN A 57 2.10 -17.99 6.64
N GLN A 58 1.18 -18.55 5.85
CA GLN A 58 0.55 -17.86 4.75
C GLN A 58 -0.97 -17.94 4.91
N MET A 59 -1.62 -16.82 4.58
CA MET A 59 -3.07 -16.71 4.50
C MET A 59 -3.44 -16.24 3.10
N ASP A 60 -4.31 -17.00 2.44
CA ASP A 60 -4.94 -16.60 1.20
C ASP A 60 -6.44 -16.37 1.48
N VAL A 61 -6.94 -15.18 1.14
CA VAL A 61 -8.35 -14.80 1.22
C VAL A 61 -8.83 -14.61 -0.21
N MET A 62 -9.75 -15.46 -0.66
CA MET A 62 -10.36 -15.33 -1.98
C MET A 62 -11.70 -14.64 -1.83
N ILE A 63 -11.91 -13.53 -2.54
CA ILE A 63 -13.11 -12.70 -2.46
C ILE A 63 -13.87 -12.70 -3.80
N PRO A 64 -15.21 -12.68 -3.79
CA PRO A 64 -16.01 -12.48 -5.01
C PRO A 64 -15.64 -11.17 -5.72
N GLN A 65 -15.85 -11.14 -7.03
CA GLN A 65 -15.62 -9.94 -7.86
C GLN A 65 -16.79 -8.94 -7.76
N GLU A 66 -16.98 -8.39 -6.56
CA GLU A 66 -17.95 -7.36 -6.26
C GLU A 66 -17.26 -6.18 -5.56
N THR A 67 -17.87 -4.99 -5.63
CA THR A 67 -17.37 -3.82 -4.90
C THR A 67 -17.57 -4.03 -3.40
N ILE A 68 -16.48 -3.99 -2.64
CA ILE A 68 -16.49 -4.06 -1.19
C ILE A 68 -16.63 -2.66 -0.62
N GLU A 69 -17.43 -2.46 0.43
CA GLU A 69 -17.53 -1.15 1.07
C GLU A 69 -16.20 -0.76 1.74
N SER A 70 -15.63 -1.66 2.55
CA SER A 70 -14.37 -1.40 3.25
C SER A 70 -13.55 -2.68 3.42
N LEU A 71 -12.25 -2.59 3.12
CA LEU A 71 -11.26 -3.64 3.36
C LEU A 71 -10.21 -3.14 4.35
N ASN A 72 -10.17 -3.73 5.55
CA ASN A 72 -9.26 -3.33 6.62
C ASN A 72 -8.29 -4.47 6.96
N ILE A 73 -6.99 -4.21 6.84
CA ILE A 73 -5.93 -5.22 7.04
C ILE A 73 -4.96 -4.73 8.11
N ASN A 74 -4.88 -5.49 9.20
CA ASN A 74 -4.02 -5.18 10.34
C ASN A 74 -2.98 -6.28 10.52
N GLY A 75 -1.70 -5.92 10.68
CA GLY A 75 -0.60 -6.89 10.72
C GLY A 75 0.60 -6.41 11.53
N ALA A 76 1.33 -7.34 12.14
CA ALA A 76 2.56 -7.02 12.87
C ALA A 76 3.83 -7.23 12.03
N SER A 77 3.86 -8.30 11.25
CA SER A 77 4.96 -8.66 10.35
C SER A 77 4.35 -9.45 9.21
N SER A 78 3.88 -8.75 8.19
CA SER A 78 2.99 -9.33 7.20
C SER A 78 3.17 -8.66 5.85
N ASP A 79 3.73 -9.40 4.89
CA ASP A 79 3.73 -8.97 3.50
C ASP A 79 2.35 -9.22 2.92
N ILE A 80 1.75 -8.22 2.30
CA ILE A 80 0.39 -8.26 1.79
C ILE A 80 0.40 -8.10 0.26
N LEU A 81 -0.29 -9.00 -0.43
CA LEU A 81 -0.65 -8.86 -1.83
C LEU A 81 -2.15 -8.67 -1.95
N LEU A 82 -2.59 -7.55 -2.50
CA LEU A 82 -3.98 -7.29 -2.89
C LEU A 82 -4.07 -7.24 -4.41
N LYS A 83 -4.88 -8.10 -5.02
CA LYS A 83 -4.96 -8.21 -6.47
C LYS A 83 -6.39 -8.17 -6.99
N SER A 84 -6.64 -7.38 -8.03
CA SER A 84 -7.91 -7.37 -8.78
C SER A 84 -9.13 -7.16 -7.87
N VAL A 85 -9.07 -6.13 -7.03
CA VAL A 85 -10.08 -5.80 -6.03
C VAL A 85 -10.69 -4.44 -6.33
N GLN A 86 -12.00 -4.33 -6.12
CA GLN A 86 -12.73 -3.06 -6.12
C GLN A 86 -13.27 -2.83 -4.71
N SER A 87 -12.94 -1.69 -4.11
CA SER A 87 -13.42 -1.30 -2.78
C SER A 87 -13.84 0.17 -2.78
N GLU A 88 -14.63 0.65 -1.82
CA GLU A 88 -14.75 2.10 -1.60
C GLU A 88 -13.57 2.60 -0.77
N GLU A 89 -13.17 1.84 0.26
CA GLU A 89 -12.02 2.14 1.11
C GLU A 89 -11.13 0.91 1.30
N VAL A 90 -9.81 1.11 1.25
CA VAL A 90 -8.81 0.09 1.59
C VAL A 90 -7.83 0.66 2.61
N THR A 91 -7.75 0.03 3.78
CA THR A 91 -6.86 0.45 4.86
C THR A 91 -5.88 -0.66 5.24
N PHE A 92 -4.61 -0.31 5.32
CA PHE A 92 -3.53 -1.17 5.82
C PHE A 92 -2.88 -0.51 7.03
N ASP A 93 -2.85 -1.22 8.16
CA ASP A 93 -2.14 -0.81 9.37
C ASP A 93 -1.15 -1.91 9.77
N LEU A 94 0.12 -1.71 9.39
CA LEU A 94 1.18 -2.69 9.54
C LEU A 94 2.31 -2.16 10.45
N ALA A 95 2.75 -2.97 11.42
CA ALA A 95 3.99 -2.66 12.13
C ALA A 95 5.22 -2.96 11.25
N SER A 96 5.17 -4.02 10.44
CA SER A 96 6.18 -4.31 9.43
C SER A 96 5.62 -5.20 8.33
N GLY A 97 6.17 -5.09 7.13
CA GLY A 97 5.87 -5.93 5.97
C GLY A 97 5.60 -5.08 4.74
N ASP A 98 5.81 -5.69 3.58
CA ASP A 98 5.63 -5.02 2.29
C ASP A 98 4.15 -5.07 1.85
N VAL A 99 3.69 -4.04 1.13
CA VAL A 99 2.35 -3.99 0.55
C VAL A 99 2.45 -3.95 -0.97
N GLN A 100 1.84 -4.90 -1.64
CA GLN A 100 1.75 -4.98 -3.09
C GLN A 100 0.30 -4.87 -3.53
N LEU A 101 -0.03 -3.84 -4.31
CA LEU A 101 -1.34 -3.59 -4.89
C LEU A 101 -1.28 -3.79 -6.40
N ASN A 102 -2.11 -4.69 -6.94
CA ASN A 102 -2.08 -5.04 -8.36
C ASN A 102 -3.47 -5.00 -8.98
N ASN A 103 -3.73 -4.04 -9.87
CA ASN A 103 -5.04 -3.81 -10.48
C ASN A 103 -6.13 -3.60 -9.43
N VAL A 104 -5.97 -2.59 -8.56
CA VAL A 104 -6.90 -2.32 -7.46
C VAL A 104 -7.55 -0.95 -7.65
N GLU A 105 -8.88 -0.91 -7.55
CA GLU A 105 -9.66 0.33 -7.62
C GLU A 105 -10.26 0.61 -6.25
N SER A 106 -10.02 1.80 -5.73
CA SER A 106 -10.62 2.29 -4.49
C SER A 106 -10.97 3.76 -4.60
N ASN A 107 -11.94 4.27 -3.84
CA ASN A 107 -12.05 5.73 -3.72
C ASN A 107 -10.89 6.27 -2.88
N LEU A 108 -10.51 5.52 -1.83
CA LEU A 108 -9.42 5.86 -0.93
C LEU A 108 -8.57 4.64 -0.56
N PHE A 109 -7.25 4.80 -0.64
CA PHE A 109 -6.26 3.95 -0.02
C PHE A 109 -5.65 4.68 1.18
N ASN A 110 -5.60 4.03 2.34
CA ASN A 110 -4.93 4.52 3.53
C ASN A 110 -3.91 3.48 4.01
N ILE A 111 -2.62 3.73 3.76
CA ILE A 111 -1.54 2.75 3.97
C ILE A 111 -0.57 3.28 5.03
N ASN A 112 -0.61 2.68 6.21
CA ASN A 112 0.29 2.99 7.33
C ASN A 112 1.21 1.80 7.60
N THR A 113 2.51 1.97 7.41
CA THR A 113 3.49 0.96 7.80
C THR A 113 4.68 1.54 8.55
N SER A 114 5.08 0.96 9.67
CA SER A 114 6.32 1.44 10.33
C SER A 114 7.56 1.01 9.54
N SER A 115 7.56 -0.17 8.91
CA SER A 115 8.71 -0.65 8.13
C SER A 115 8.30 -1.61 7.02
N GLY A 116 8.60 -1.27 5.79
CA GLY A 116 8.27 -2.06 4.61
C GLY A 116 7.99 -1.16 3.41
N SER A 117 8.09 -1.74 2.22
CA SER A 117 7.90 -1.01 0.97
C SER A 117 6.44 -1.10 0.51
N VAL A 118 5.99 -0.07 -0.20
CA VAL A 118 4.68 -0.05 -0.86
C VAL A 118 4.90 -0.09 -2.36
N GLU A 119 4.33 -1.07 -3.03
CA GLU A 119 4.37 -1.24 -4.48
C GLU A 119 2.94 -1.22 -5.03
N GLY A 120 2.67 -0.36 -5.99
CA GLY A 120 1.37 -0.26 -6.64
C GLY A 120 1.48 -0.33 -8.16
N GLU A 121 0.74 -1.23 -8.78
CA GLU A 121 0.63 -1.38 -10.23
C GLU A 121 -0.85 -1.29 -10.65
N ASN A 122 -1.15 -0.41 -11.61
CA ASN A 122 -2.50 -0.19 -12.16
C ASN A 122 -3.54 0.07 -11.06
N ILE A 123 -3.23 1.00 -10.16
CA ILE A 123 -4.13 1.43 -9.09
C ILE A 123 -4.92 2.67 -9.51
N THR A 124 -6.17 2.78 -9.06
CA THR A 124 -7.03 3.96 -9.30
C THR A 124 -7.70 4.36 -7.99
N GLY A 125 -7.60 5.63 -7.62
CA GLY A 125 -8.12 6.14 -6.35
C GLY A 125 -7.23 7.18 -5.70
N GLU A 126 -7.80 7.93 -4.74
CA GLU A 126 -6.98 8.73 -3.82
C GLU A 126 -6.10 7.81 -2.99
N MET A 127 -4.83 8.14 -2.82
CA MET A 127 -3.90 7.34 -2.04
C MET A 127 -3.17 8.18 -0.99
N ARG A 128 -3.23 7.71 0.26
CA ARG A 128 -2.46 8.23 1.39
C ARG A 128 -1.52 7.14 1.89
N VAL A 129 -0.23 7.43 1.92
CA VAL A 129 0.82 6.51 2.37
C VAL A 129 1.64 7.19 3.45
N GLU A 130 1.75 6.56 4.62
CA GLU A 130 2.63 6.99 5.69
C GLU A 130 3.57 5.83 6.07
N THR A 131 4.88 6.06 5.90
CA THR A 131 5.91 5.10 6.32
C THR A 131 6.93 5.70 7.28
N SER A 132 7.44 4.93 8.24
CA SER A 132 8.65 5.37 8.95
C SER A 132 9.92 5.00 8.18
N SER A 133 9.96 3.80 7.61
CA SER A 133 11.07 3.36 6.76
C SER A 133 10.61 2.43 5.66
N GLY A 134 10.95 2.75 4.41
CA GLY A 134 10.65 1.91 3.25
C GLY A 134 10.28 2.74 2.03
N ASP A 135 10.48 2.14 0.87
CA ASP A 135 10.30 2.84 -0.41
C ASP A 135 8.85 2.75 -0.87
N THR A 136 8.40 3.76 -1.62
CA THR A 136 7.09 3.74 -2.29
C THR A 136 7.31 3.77 -3.79
N ASN A 137 6.90 2.69 -4.47
CA ASN A 137 7.05 2.52 -5.92
C ASN A 137 5.67 2.39 -6.57
N LEU A 138 5.29 3.36 -7.41
CA LEU A 138 4.01 3.38 -8.10
C LEU A 138 4.21 3.32 -9.61
N HIS A 139 3.58 2.35 -10.26
CA HIS A 139 3.49 2.20 -11.71
C HIS A 139 2.05 2.41 -12.15
N LEU A 140 1.78 3.56 -12.75
CA LEU A 140 0.45 4.05 -13.07
C LEU A 140 0.29 4.28 -14.57
N ASP A 141 -0.94 4.24 -15.08
CA ASP A 141 -1.20 4.70 -16.44
C ASP A 141 -0.93 6.22 -16.56
N THR A 142 -1.49 6.99 -15.63
CA THR A 142 -1.21 8.42 -15.43
C THR A 142 -1.69 8.84 -14.04
N ILE A 143 -1.47 10.10 -13.65
CA ILE A 143 -2.01 10.65 -12.40
C ILE A 143 -3.47 11.09 -12.62
N GLN A 144 -4.41 10.40 -11.99
CA GLN A 144 -5.85 10.67 -12.11
C GLN A 144 -6.52 11.04 -10.79
N SER A 145 -5.84 10.85 -9.67
CA SER A 145 -6.38 11.06 -8.32
C SER A 145 -5.29 11.57 -7.38
N PRO A 146 -5.66 12.17 -6.24
CA PRO A 146 -4.67 12.73 -5.33
C PRO A 146 -3.76 11.66 -4.74
N LEU A 147 -2.48 12.02 -4.57
CA LEU A 147 -1.47 11.20 -3.90
C LEU A 147 -0.89 12.02 -2.74
N ASP A 148 -0.92 11.50 -1.52
CA ASP A 148 -0.23 12.07 -0.36
C ASP A 148 0.70 11.00 0.25
N ILE A 149 1.99 11.15 0.00
CA ILE A 149 3.01 10.17 0.41
C ILE A 149 3.95 10.85 1.40
N SER A 150 4.09 10.25 2.59
CA SER A 150 5.03 10.71 3.59
C SER A 150 5.91 9.58 4.13
N SER A 151 7.21 9.86 4.25
CA SER A 151 8.17 8.92 4.83
C SER A 151 9.20 9.63 5.73
N SER A 152 9.65 8.97 6.80
CA SER A 152 10.85 9.45 7.51
C SER A 152 12.12 9.06 6.74
N SER A 153 12.17 7.84 6.20
CA SER A 153 13.25 7.39 5.34
C SER A 153 12.74 6.46 4.25
N GLY A 154 13.21 6.67 3.02
CA GLY A 154 12.84 5.84 1.88
C GLY A 154 12.59 6.70 0.65
N ASP A 155 12.89 6.12 -0.50
CA ASP A 155 12.74 6.79 -1.79
C ASP A 155 11.30 6.65 -2.29
N VAL A 156 10.87 7.64 -3.05
CA VAL A 156 9.57 7.61 -3.73
C VAL A 156 9.82 7.58 -5.23
N ARG A 157 9.37 6.50 -5.87
CA ARG A 157 9.41 6.33 -7.31
C ARG A 157 8.00 6.32 -7.87
N ILE A 158 7.74 7.20 -8.81
CA ILE A 158 6.49 7.22 -9.58
C ILE A 158 6.85 7.06 -11.06
N GLU A 159 6.26 6.06 -11.70
CA GLU A 159 6.35 5.84 -13.13
C GLU A 159 4.95 5.90 -13.72
N VAL A 160 4.80 6.71 -14.78
CA VAL A 160 3.54 6.85 -15.52
C VAL A 160 3.73 6.40 -16.97
N ALA A 161 2.75 5.70 -17.52
CA ALA A 161 2.75 5.32 -18.94
C ALA A 161 2.38 6.48 -19.88
N SER A 162 1.73 7.52 -19.37
CA SER A 162 1.31 8.70 -20.13
C SER A 162 1.52 9.99 -19.34
N GLU A 163 2.00 11.03 -20.02
CA GLU A 163 2.26 12.33 -19.40
C GLU A 163 0.99 12.88 -18.72
N PRO A 164 1.07 13.31 -17.45
CA PRO A 164 -0.08 13.93 -16.77
C PRO A 164 -0.44 15.25 -17.46
N THR A 165 -1.74 15.46 -17.76
CA THR A 165 -2.21 16.71 -18.38
C THR A 165 -2.61 17.77 -17.36
N ASN A 166 -2.95 17.34 -16.13
CA ASN A 166 -3.28 18.21 -15.02
C ASN A 166 -2.70 17.60 -13.74
N MET A 167 -2.00 18.38 -12.93
CA MET A 167 -1.48 17.98 -11.63
C MET A 167 -0.86 19.19 -10.94
N LYS A 168 -0.92 19.24 -9.62
CA LYS A 168 -0.03 20.09 -8.83
C LYS A 168 0.88 19.22 -7.98
N LEU A 169 2.18 19.26 -8.26
CA LEU A 169 3.20 18.52 -7.55
C LEU A 169 3.83 19.39 -6.47
N THR A 170 3.84 18.88 -5.23
CA THR A 170 4.61 19.43 -4.11
C THR A 170 5.53 18.35 -3.57
N TYR A 171 6.84 18.56 -3.65
CA TYR A 171 7.84 17.71 -3.00
C TYR A 171 8.63 18.51 -1.98
N SER A 172 8.87 17.93 -0.80
CA SER A 172 9.77 18.49 0.19
C SER A 172 10.58 17.39 0.88
N SER A 173 11.89 17.58 0.98
CA SER A 173 12.79 16.73 1.75
C SER A 173 13.78 17.53 2.58
N SER A 174 14.21 16.98 3.72
CA SER A 174 15.34 17.53 4.48
C SER A 174 16.69 17.06 3.92
N SER A 175 16.73 15.84 3.37
CA SER A 175 17.93 15.22 2.81
C SER A 175 17.56 14.29 1.66
N GLY A 176 17.27 14.88 0.51
CA GLY A 176 16.95 14.18 -0.72
C GLY A 176 16.84 15.15 -1.88
N GLU A 177 16.94 14.62 -3.09
CA GLU A 177 16.73 15.36 -4.32
C GLU A 177 15.57 14.76 -5.11
N ALA A 178 14.83 15.62 -5.80
CA ALA A 178 13.82 15.19 -6.76
C ALA A 178 14.34 15.27 -8.20
N GLU A 179 14.24 14.16 -8.91
CA GLU A 179 14.45 14.03 -10.35
C GLU A 179 13.10 13.78 -11.04
N ILE A 180 12.69 14.70 -11.92
CA ILE A 180 11.43 14.60 -12.65
C ILE A 180 11.72 14.66 -14.14
N ASN A 181 11.36 13.60 -14.85
CA ASN A 181 11.79 13.32 -16.22
C ASN A 181 10.68 13.51 -17.27
N PHE A 182 9.94 14.63 -17.16
CA PHE A 182 9.02 15.13 -18.19
C PHE A 182 8.89 16.67 -18.07
N PRO A 183 8.51 17.39 -19.13
CA PRO A 183 8.56 18.85 -19.15
C PRO A 183 7.53 19.47 -18.20
N LEU A 184 8.02 20.04 -17.09
CA LEU A 184 7.21 20.76 -16.11
C LEU A 184 7.42 22.27 -16.18
N GLN A 185 6.35 23.03 -15.93
CA GLN A 185 6.46 24.43 -15.53
C GLN A 185 6.65 24.47 -14.00
N TYR A 186 7.83 24.93 -13.58
CA TYR A 186 8.17 25.03 -12.15
C TYR A 186 7.75 26.38 -11.61
N ASP A 187 6.99 26.36 -10.51
CA ASP A 187 6.65 27.54 -9.73
C ASP A 187 7.82 27.92 -8.80
N SER A 188 8.52 26.92 -8.27
CA SER A 188 9.75 27.04 -7.49
C SER A 188 10.62 25.79 -7.67
N LEU A 189 11.94 25.96 -7.78
CA LEU A 189 12.89 24.86 -7.95
C LEU A 189 14.07 24.98 -6.98
N ASP A 190 13.96 24.31 -5.84
CA ASP A 190 15.06 23.81 -5.02
C ASP A 190 15.00 22.28 -5.14
N ARG A 191 16.13 21.59 -5.29
CA ARG A 191 16.14 20.13 -5.46
C ARG A 191 15.48 19.39 -4.30
N SER A 192 15.53 20.00 -3.12
CA SER A 192 14.91 19.50 -1.88
C SER A 192 13.47 20.01 -1.69
N ASN A 193 13.02 21.01 -2.45
CA ASN A 193 11.69 21.62 -2.36
C ASN A 193 11.18 22.01 -3.75
N ILE A 194 10.32 21.19 -4.34
CA ILE A 194 9.75 21.41 -5.67
C ILE A 194 8.28 21.77 -5.54
N GLN A 195 7.88 22.81 -6.27
CA GLN A 195 6.49 23.08 -6.60
C GLN A 195 6.36 23.24 -8.11
N ALA A 196 5.48 22.46 -8.72
CA ALA A 196 5.22 22.49 -10.15
C ALA A 196 3.74 22.26 -10.42
N THR A 197 3.23 22.92 -11.47
CA THR A 197 1.84 22.83 -11.86
C THR A 197 1.72 22.50 -13.34
N ILE A 198 0.88 21.53 -13.68
CA ILE A 198 0.44 21.20 -15.03
C ILE A 198 -1.06 21.45 -15.12
N GLY A 199 -1.51 22.08 -16.22
CA GLY A 199 -2.94 22.24 -16.51
C GLY A 199 -3.68 23.00 -15.40
N SER A 200 -4.79 22.42 -14.91
CA SER A 200 -5.62 23.00 -13.83
C SER A 200 -4.97 22.94 -12.44
N GLY A 201 -3.96 22.10 -12.23
CA GLY A 201 -3.40 21.82 -10.90
C GLY A 201 -4.19 20.81 -10.06
N ASP A 202 -5.18 20.13 -10.65
CA ASP A 202 -5.95 19.05 -10.01
C ASP A 202 -5.70 17.75 -10.81
N PRO A 203 -5.32 16.63 -10.17
CA PRO A 203 -5.21 16.40 -8.73
C PRO A 203 -3.92 16.92 -8.07
N GLU A 204 -3.93 17.03 -6.74
CA GLU A 204 -2.72 17.32 -5.96
C GLU A 204 -1.89 16.05 -5.73
N VAL A 205 -0.59 16.14 -5.97
CA VAL A 205 0.41 15.11 -5.66
C VAL A 205 1.40 15.71 -4.67
N THR A 206 1.39 15.19 -3.45
CA THR A 206 2.20 15.69 -2.36
C THR A 206 3.11 14.60 -1.83
N ILE A 207 4.41 14.89 -1.76
CA ILE A 207 5.43 13.93 -1.36
C ILE A 207 6.33 14.59 -0.33
N ARG A 208 6.45 13.99 0.86
CA ARG A 208 7.27 14.50 1.96
C ARG A 208 8.19 13.42 2.50
N THR A 209 9.50 13.62 2.40
CA THR A 209 10.47 12.70 3.02
C THR A 209 11.32 13.45 4.03
N SER A 210 11.83 12.78 5.07
CA SER A 210 12.93 13.39 5.85
C SER A 210 14.28 13.07 5.21
N SER A 211 14.46 11.83 4.76
CA SER A 211 15.61 11.40 3.95
C SER A 211 15.11 10.48 2.83
N GLY A 212 15.41 10.81 1.58
CA GLY A 212 15.00 10.00 0.44
C GLY A 212 14.68 10.84 -0.78
N ASP A 213 15.03 10.29 -1.93
CA ASP A 213 14.90 10.94 -3.22
C ASP A 213 13.51 10.72 -3.80
N LEU A 214 13.09 11.65 -4.67
CA LEU A 214 11.93 11.45 -5.52
C LEU A 214 12.41 11.20 -6.94
N THR A 215 11.98 10.11 -7.56
CA THR A 215 12.09 9.92 -9.01
C THR A 215 10.71 9.86 -9.62
N PHE A 216 10.42 10.74 -10.59
CA PHE A 216 9.15 10.73 -11.31
C PHE A 216 9.40 10.66 -12.83
N ASN A 217 9.09 9.51 -13.43
CA ASN A 217 9.40 9.19 -14.83
C ASN A 217 8.16 8.93 -15.68
N LEU A 218 8.27 9.29 -16.96
CA LEU A 218 7.45 8.72 -18.03
C LEU A 218 8.11 7.44 -18.55
N ILE A 219 7.38 6.33 -18.56
CA ILE A 219 7.81 5.05 -19.13
C ILE A 219 7.07 4.80 -20.45
N ASN A 220 7.82 4.61 -21.54
CA ASN A 220 7.30 4.33 -22.89
C ASN A 220 7.61 2.89 -23.30
#